data_AF-A0A830HBU4-F1
#
_entry.id   AF-A0A830HBU4-F1
#
_cell.length_a   1.000
_cell.length_b   1.000
_cell.length_c   1.000
_cell.angle_alpha   90.00
_cell.angle_beta   90.00
_cell.angle_gamma   90.00
#
_symmetry.space_group_name_H-M   'P 1'
#
loop_
_entity.id
_entity.type
_entity.pdbx_description
1 polymer ?
#
loop_
_entity_poly.entity_id
_entity_poly.type
_entity_poly.pdbx_seq_one_letter_code
_entity_poly.pdbx_strand_id
1 'polypeptide(L)'
;MASQESEQQQQQEPQHANDVEERVCRYCLSGPDDEDGEAMGPLISPCLCSGHQKHVHLACLRRWQRMVLVSQPTHPAFYHDDERQHRCGVCKGIFTCAPPTRHELMQSFTGPELGAMLEDGCVIGAHDAFSEELENKLEEMPEMFARITSYDHWVRSAYLIASVTEDDGKSKVQLDDARELDAFRSRLSETLELSVRGTRYRLLAESALEGVEQEHLGSALTALRAPRELVLASGHAAGDCGDDHVCAVNLMRPCAYGPDAPGPSVQVATSAVRQAVDAAASRWPAVSREVFEHVHVAHYVGGPCDEQKIVTCIVPGGQRGWSVVENLASALELAARRARAGDGTNGIGAGSSVRIHSLKSATDLNGLVGICIAYDSSAGRWLVRLPNGSGKRVKCENLTVLVNLDSPTAEQGEVHATQENGEAASPQARVLAFWGDARWSRTQLLGEIARGHWGLCKGNVCDIVSVPRARRRGLEGRLMYAPPSEMTEESLRDQMREVREVRGRRLGELAQEAEEQQQQE
;
A
#
# COMPACT_ATOMS: atom_id res chain seq x y z
N MET A 1 35.59 82.46 48.31
CA MET A 1 35.80 81.02 48.57
C MET A 1 35.33 80.27 47.34
N ALA A 2 36.21 79.42 46.84
CA ALA A 2 36.20 78.92 45.47
C ALA A 2 35.22 77.76 45.25
N SER A 3 34.72 77.68 44.03
CA SER A 3 34.22 76.46 43.40
C SER A 3 34.52 76.56 41.91
N GLN A 4 35.25 75.58 41.37
CA GLN A 4 34.78 74.74 40.26
C GLN A 4 35.92 73.83 39.80
N GLU A 5 35.62 72.54 39.85
CA GLU A 5 36.39 71.41 39.36
C GLU A 5 36.36 71.35 37.83
N SER A 6 37.43 70.83 37.23
CA SER A 6 37.40 70.26 35.89
C SER A 6 38.30 69.01 35.90
N GLU A 7 37.64 67.86 35.85
CA GLU A 7 38.23 66.53 35.75
C GLU A 7 38.72 66.28 34.32
N GLN A 8 39.99 65.91 34.16
CA GLN A 8 40.53 65.32 32.94
C GLN A 8 40.56 63.80 33.11
N GLN A 9 39.65 63.11 32.41
CA GLN A 9 39.62 61.67 32.25
C GLN A 9 40.74 61.22 31.31
N GLN A 10 41.71 60.46 31.82
CA GLN A 10 42.63 59.66 31.01
C GLN A 10 42.03 58.28 30.77
N GLN A 11 42.17 57.86 29.52
CA GLN A 11 41.69 56.66 28.87
C GLN A 11 42.03 55.37 29.63
N GLN A 12 41.01 54.54 29.88
CA GLN A 12 41.16 53.09 30.02
C GLN A 12 40.45 52.44 28.83
N GLU A 13 41.22 51.71 28.04
CA GLU A 13 40.74 50.89 26.92
C GLU A 13 39.73 49.86 27.43
N PRO A 14 38.56 49.68 26.79
CA PRO A 14 37.74 48.51 27.02
C PRO A 14 38.42 47.33 26.33
N GLN A 15 38.95 46.43 27.15
CA GLN A 15 39.39 45.10 26.75
C GLN A 15 38.27 44.42 25.96
N HIS A 16 38.51 44.18 24.67
CA HIS A 16 37.74 43.25 23.87
C HIS A 16 37.95 41.85 24.47
N ALA A 17 37.11 41.49 25.44
CA ALA A 17 36.97 40.11 25.87
C ALA A 17 36.32 39.33 24.71
N ASN A 18 37.12 38.48 24.08
CA ASN A 18 36.70 37.44 23.15
C ASN A 18 35.83 36.40 23.87
N ASP A 19 34.59 36.75 24.22
CA ASP A 19 33.54 35.78 24.55
C ASP A 19 32.69 35.55 23.30
N VAL A 20 33.30 34.91 22.29
CA VAL A 20 32.51 34.07 21.40
C VAL A 20 32.27 32.79 22.19
N GLU A 21 31.30 32.81 23.11
CA GLU A 21 30.78 31.57 23.70
C GLU A 21 30.43 30.66 22.51
N GLU A 22 31.20 29.58 22.33
CA GLU A 22 30.94 28.58 21.31
C GLU A 22 29.51 28.06 21.51
N ARG A 23 28.60 28.56 20.69
CA ARG A 23 27.22 28.11 20.72
C ARG A 23 27.24 26.70 20.19
N VAL A 24 26.98 25.74 21.06
CA VAL A 24 26.89 24.33 20.72
C VAL A 24 25.44 23.86 20.77
N CYS A 25 25.11 22.89 19.92
CA CYS A 25 23.84 22.22 19.95
C CYS A 25 23.67 21.39 21.22
N ARG A 26 22.55 21.53 21.92
CA ARG A 26 22.23 20.75 23.11
C ARG A 26 22.18 19.22 22.87
N TYR A 27 21.91 18.77 21.65
CA TYR A 27 21.71 17.35 21.35
C TYR A 27 22.98 16.64 20.87
N CYS A 28 23.73 17.23 19.92
CA CYS A 28 24.95 16.62 19.38
C CYS A 28 26.24 17.24 19.91
N LEU A 29 26.15 18.36 20.63
CA LEU A 29 27.30 19.12 21.17
C LEU A 29 28.20 19.75 20.11
N SER A 30 27.79 19.73 18.84
CA SER A 30 28.47 20.38 17.71
C SER A 30 28.15 21.86 17.55
N GLY A 31 29.03 22.59 16.87
CA GLY A 31 28.86 24.00 16.51
C GLY A 31 27.89 24.21 15.34
N PRO A 32 27.70 25.47 14.89
CA PRO A 32 26.86 25.80 13.73
C PRO A 32 27.47 25.37 12.39
N ASP A 33 28.81 25.27 12.32
CA ASP A 33 29.57 24.91 11.14
C ASP A 33 30.54 23.77 11.52
N ASP A 34 30.11 22.52 11.39
CA ASP A 34 31.03 21.39 11.56
C ASP A 34 31.91 21.29 10.30
N GLU A 35 33.22 21.49 10.47
CA GLU A 35 34.24 21.48 9.41
C GLU A 35 34.45 20.07 8.79
N ASP A 36 33.84 19.03 9.36
CA ASP A 36 33.93 17.63 8.94
C ASP A 36 32.65 17.13 8.25
N GLY A 37 32.39 17.64 7.04
CA GLY A 37 31.79 16.84 5.96
C GLY A 37 30.27 16.83 5.76
N GLU A 38 29.42 17.17 6.73
CA GLU A 38 27.97 17.36 6.50
C GLU A 38 27.43 18.53 7.33
N ALA A 39 27.16 19.67 6.68
CA ALA A 39 26.67 20.88 7.34
C ALA A 39 25.30 20.62 8.02
N MET A 40 25.28 20.52 9.36
CA MET A 40 24.07 20.34 10.19
C MET A 40 23.15 21.57 10.25
N GLY A 41 23.60 22.67 9.62
CA GLY A 41 22.87 23.92 9.48
C GLY A 41 22.95 24.83 10.71
N PRO A 42 22.28 25.99 10.68
CA PRO A 42 22.36 26.97 11.76
C PRO A 42 21.67 26.48 13.05
N LEU A 43 22.18 26.96 14.19
CA LEU A 43 21.55 26.74 15.50
C LEU A 43 20.33 27.65 15.69
N ILE A 44 19.21 27.05 16.09
CA ILE A 44 17.96 27.72 16.44
C ILE A 44 17.73 27.73 17.95
N SER A 45 16.80 28.58 18.41
CA SER A 45 16.32 28.62 19.80
C SER A 45 14.81 28.37 19.85
N PRO A 46 14.38 27.10 19.84
CA PRO A 46 12.97 26.76 19.61
C PRO A 46 12.10 26.91 20.85
N CYS A 47 12.66 27.25 22.01
CA CYS A 47 11.93 27.31 23.28
C CYS A 47 12.51 28.38 24.22
N LEU A 48 11.89 28.57 25.38
CA LEU A 48 12.23 29.59 26.38
C LEU A 48 13.42 29.21 27.29
N CYS A 49 14.23 28.23 26.90
CA CYS A 49 15.41 27.85 27.67
C CYS A 49 16.47 28.98 27.67
N SER A 50 17.27 29.06 28.74
CA SER A 50 18.33 30.07 28.90
C SER A 50 19.73 29.44 28.84
N GLY A 51 20.75 30.22 28.48
CA GLY A 51 22.13 29.75 28.33
C GLY A 51 22.32 28.80 27.13
N HIS A 52 23.37 27.98 27.16
CA HIS A 52 23.74 27.05 26.06
C HIS A 52 22.63 26.05 25.71
N GLN A 53 21.78 25.66 26.68
CA GLN A 53 20.75 24.63 26.50
C GLN A 53 19.58 25.03 25.56
N LYS A 54 19.55 26.30 25.11
CA LYS A 54 18.54 26.81 24.17
C LYS A 54 18.92 26.57 22.70
N HIS A 55 20.21 26.40 22.41
CA HIS A 55 20.72 26.26 21.05
C HIS A 55 20.60 24.80 20.59
N VAL A 56 19.94 24.58 19.46
CA VAL A 56 19.81 23.25 18.84
C VAL A 56 19.86 23.36 17.32
N HIS A 57 20.40 22.35 16.63
CA HIS A 57 20.16 22.20 15.19
C HIS A 57 18.71 21.79 14.96
N LEU A 58 18.11 22.30 13.89
CA LEU A 58 16.76 21.88 13.47
C LEU A 58 16.73 20.37 13.22
N ALA A 59 17.75 19.82 12.56
CA ALA A 59 17.88 18.39 12.29
C ALA A 59 17.90 17.54 13.58
N CYS A 60 18.62 17.98 14.61
CA CYS A 60 18.66 17.29 15.90
C CYS A 60 17.31 17.33 16.63
N LEU A 61 16.62 18.47 16.62
CA LEU A 61 15.26 18.57 17.18
C LEU A 61 14.30 17.64 16.44
N ARG A 62 14.35 17.61 15.10
CA ARG A 62 13.54 16.67 14.31
C ARG A 62 13.87 15.22 14.61
N ARG A 63 15.14 14.87 14.79
CA ARG A 63 15.55 13.53 15.21
C ARG A 63 14.97 13.15 16.57
N TRP A 64 15.00 14.06 17.54
CA TRP A 64 14.40 13.79 18.85
C TRP A 64 12.87 13.67 18.77
N GLN A 65 12.20 14.54 18.02
CA GLN A 65 10.75 14.44 17.77
C GLN A 65 10.38 13.10 17.08
N ARG A 66 11.20 12.63 16.13
CA ARG A 66 11.07 11.30 15.51
C ARG A 66 11.16 10.17 16.54
N MET A 67 12.12 10.24 17.47
CA MET A 67 12.29 9.19 18.50
C MET A 67 11.07 9.02 19.41
N VAL A 68 10.27 10.08 19.61
CA VAL A 68 9.02 9.99 20.37
C VAL A 68 7.99 9.09 19.66
N LEU A 69 7.99 9.05 18.32
CA LEU A 69 7.08 8.22 17.53
C LEU A 69 7.52 6.76 17.40
N VAL A 70 8.82 6.47 17.45
CA VAL A 70 9.36 5.12 17.25
C VAL A 70 8.74 4.11 18.23
N SER A 71 8.44 4.55 19.45
CA SER A 71 7.81 3.71 20.48
C SER A 71 6.28 3.58 20.36
N GLN A 72 5.63 4.29 19.42
CA GLN A 72 4.17 4.25 19.28
C GLN A 72 3.71 3.18 18.27
N PRO A 73 2.52 2.58 18.47
CA PRO A 73 1.89 1.75 17.43
C PRO A 73 1.60 2.56 16.16
N THR A 74 1.62 1.87 15.01
CA THR A 74 1.28 2.43 13.67
C THR A 74 -0.19 2.43 13.35
N HIS A 75 -1.01 1.65 14.04
CA HIS A 75 -2.43 1.65 13.76
C HIS A 75 -3.06 2.97 14.27
N PRO A 76 -3.83 3.70 13.43
CA PRO A 76 -4.36 5.03 13.78
C PRO A 76 -5.16 5.09 15.08
N ALA A 77 -5.89 4.01 15.41
CA ALA A 77 -6.66 3.94 16.66
C ALA A 77 -5.84 4.05 17.96
N PHE A 78 -4.52 3.89 17.89
CA PHE A 78 -3.62 3.98 19.05
C PHE A 78 -2.67 5.18 18.96
N TYR A 79 -2.91 6.08 18.01
CA TYR A 79 -2.19 7.34 17.95
C TYR A 79 -2.53 8.18 19.18
N HIS A 80 -1.50 8.66 19.86
CA HIS A 80 -1.64 9.66 20.90
C HIS A 80 -0.76 10.85 20.53
N ASP A 81 -1.35 12.04 20.60
CA ASP A 81 -0.60 13.28 20.46
C ASP A 81 0.29 13.45 21.69
N ASP A 82 1.57 13.12 21.53
CA ASP A 82 2.53 13.14 22.63
C ASP A 82 3.03 14.57 22.81
N GLU A 83 2.74 15.17 23.97
CA GLU A 83 3.14 16.54 24.30
C GLU A 83 4.64 16.80 24.10
N ARG A 84 5.49 15.76 24.19
CA ARG A 84 6.94 15.87 23.96
C ARG A 84 7.23 16.35 22.53
N GLN A 85 6.40 16.05 21.53
CA GLN A 85 6.62 16.54 20.17
C GLN A 85 6.48 18.06 20.05
N HIS A 86 5.63 18.65 20.90
CA HIS A 86 5.25 20.06 20.85
C HIS A 86 5.92 20.90 21.93
N ARG A 87 6.40 20.29 23.01
CA ARG A 87 6.89 20.99 24.21
C ARG A 87 8.30 20.57 24.60
N CYS A 88 9.09 21.56 25.00
CA CYS A 88 10.42 21.32 25.55
C CYS A 88 10.34 20.54 26.87
N GLY A 89 11.08 19.43 27.00
CA GLY A 89 11.14 18.65 28.23
C GLY A 89 11.65 19.43 29.45
N VAL A 90 12.40 20.53 29.25
CA VAL A 90 13.00 21.36 30.31
C VAL A 90 12.11 22.53 30.69
N CYS A 91 11.92 23.50 29.78
CA CYS A 91 11.17 24.71 30.10
C CYS A 91 9.66 24.58 29.92
N LYS A 92 9.16 23.44 29.41
CA LYS A 92 7.75 23.14 29.10
C LYS A 92 7.06 24.10 28.10
N GLY A 93 7.81 25.06 27.57
CA GLY A 93 7.37 25.97 26.51
C GLY A 93 7.12 25.22 25.21
N ILE A 94 6.15 25.70 24.44
CA ILE A 94 5.82 25.19 23.10
C ILE A 94 6.98 25.51 22.16
N PHE A 95 7.34 24.57 21.30
CA PHE A 95 8.37 24.80 20.29
C PHE A 95 7.89 25.84 19.28
N THR A 96 8.75 26.79 18.92
CA THR A 96 8.42 27.82 17.92
C THR A 96 8.38 27.28 16.50
N CYS A 97 9.00 26.12 16.25
CA CYS A 97 8.86 25.39 15.00
C CYS A 97 7.74 24.36 15.12
N ALA A 98 6.78 24.38 14.19
CA ALA A 98 5.74 23.37 14.11
C ALA A 98 6.40 21.97 14.00
N PRO A 99 5.96 20.95 14.75
CA PRO A 99 6.44 19.58 14.54
C PRO A 99 6.09 19.10 13.13
N PRO A 100 6.87 18.18 12.54
CA PRO A 100 6.51 17.61 11.26
C PRO A 100 5.25 16.75 11.43
N THR A 101 4.47 16.59 10.38
CA THR A 101 3.29 15.72 10.43
C THR A 101 3.70 14.27 10.60
N ARG A 102 2.80 13.41 11.07
CA ARG A 102 3.08 11.98 11.20
C ARG A 102 3.45 11.37 9.85
N HIS A 103 2.83 11.85 8.77
CA HIS A 103 3.16 11.47 7.40
C HIS A 103 4.60 11.83 7.04
N GLU A 104 5.01 13.10 7.23
CA GLU A 104 6.39 13.55 6.97
C GLU A 104 7.41 12.73 7.78
N LEU A 105 7.08 12.40 9.02
CA LEU A 105 7.92 11.58 9.90
C LEU A 105 8.04 10.14 9.36
N MET A 106 6.93 9.50 8.98
CA MET A 106 6.97 8.14 8.41
C MET A 106 7.70 8.10 7.07
N GLN A 107 7.46 9.08 6.20
CA GLN A 107 8.16 9.21 4.91
C GLN A 107 9.67 9.40 5.09
N SER A 108 10.12 10.05 6.17
CA SER A 108 11.55 10.20 6.48
C SER A 108 12.25 8.88 6.81
N PHE A 109 11.51 7.85 7.24
CA PHE A 109 12.07 6.52 7.54
C PHE A 109 12.09 5.60 6.31
N THR A 110 11.15 5.76 5.39
CA THR A 110 11.02 4.92 4.20
C THR A 110 11.73 5.50 2.97
N GLY A 111 11.86 6.83 2.89
CA GLY A 111 12.34 7.54 1.72
C GLY A 111 11.23 7.93 0.75
N PRO A 112 11.44 8.98 -0.08
CA PRO A 112 10.42 9.48 -1.01
C PRO A 112 10.05 8.48 -2.10
N GLU A 113 10.96 7.58 -2.49
CA GLU A 113 10.73 6.59 -3.55
C GLU A 113 9.65 5.58 -3.16
N LEU A 114 9.72 5.04 -1.93
CA LEU A 114 8.71 4.08 -1.44
C LEU A 114 7.36 4.77 -1.22
N GLY A 115 7.36 6.02 -0.73
CA GLY A 115 6.13 6.82 -0.62
C GLY A 115 5.43 7.04 -1.96
N ALA A 116 6.21 7.32 -3.02
CA ALA A 116 5.69 7.48 -4.38
C ALA A 116 5.19 6.16 -5.01
N MET A 117 5.56 5.01 -4.45
CA MET A 117 5.09 3.70 -4.91
C MET A 117 3.77 3.26 -4.28
N LEU A 118 3.25 4.00 -3.31
CA LEU A 118 1.89 3.81 -2.79
C LEU A 118 0.88 4.43 -3.77
N GLU A 119 0.74 3.75 -4.91
CA GLU A 119 -0.15 4.09 -6.02
C GLU A 119 -0.79 2.84 -6.62
N ASP A 120 -1.89 3.04 -7.35
CA ASP A 120 -2.62 1.99 -8.05
C ASP A 120 -1.71 1.12 -8.93
N GLY A 121 -1.88 -0.19 -8.79
CA GLY A 121 -1.16 -1.19 -9.57
C GLY A 121 0.25 -1.51 -9.07
N CYS A 122 0.71 -0.90 -7.97
CA CYS A 122 1.87 -1.40 -7.24
C CYS A 122 1.51 -2.62 -6.39
N VAL A 123 2.53 -3.41 -6.06
CA VAL A 123 2.39 -4.63 -5.26
C VAL A 123 3.15 -4.46 -3.95
N ILE A 124 2.49 -4.83 -2.85
CA ILE A 124 3.04 -4.89 -1.51
C ILE A 124 3.31 -6.36 -1.19
N GLY A 125 4.52 -6.70 -0.79
CA GLY A 125 4.89 -8.08 -0.41
C GLY A 125 5.36 -8.14 1.03
N ALA A 126 4.86 -9.11 1.79
CA ALA A 126 5.36 -9.36 3.15
C ALA A 126 6.86 -9.70 3.10
N HIS A 127 7.61 -9.27 4.11
CA HIS A 127 8.98 -9.75 4.32
C HIS A 127 8.95 -11.21 4.78
N ASP A 128 9.93 -12.03 4.36
CA ASP A 128 9.95 -13.46 4.71
C ASP A 128 10.13 -13.64 6.22
N ALA A 129 11.13 -12.98 6.81
CA ALA A 129 11.34 -12.92 8.26
C ALA A 129 10.10 -12.52 9.08
N PHE A 130 9.38 -11.48 8.62
CA PHE A 130 8.12 -11.06 9.26
C PHE A 130 7.04 -12.15 9.14
N SER A 131 7.00 -12.84 8.01
CA SER A 131 6.07 -13.97 7.82
C SER A 131 6.41 -15.14 8.73
N GLU A 132 7.68 -15.49 8.88
CA GLU A 132 8.15 -16.55 9.79
C GLU A 132 7.79 -16.24 11.25
N GLU A 133 7.92 -14.98 11.68
CA GLU A 133 7.53 -14.56 13.03
C GLU A 133 6.01 -14.71 13.25
N LEU A 134 5.20 -14.33 12.27
CA LEU A 134 3.74 -14.52 12.33
C LEU A 134 3.34 -16.00 12.32
N GLU A 135 4.04 -16.83 11.54
CA GLU A 135 3.84 -18.29 11.52
C GLU A 135 4.11 -18.89 12.91
N ASN A 136 5.24 -18.55 13.54
CA ASN A 136 5.57 -19.00 14.89
C ASN A 136 4.51 -18.57 15.91
N LYS A 137 4.04 -17.31 15.83
CA LYS A 137 2.96 -16.81 16.70
C LYS A 137 1.65 -17.57 16.51
N LEU A 138 1.31 -17.96 15.28
CA LEU A 138 0.12 -18.76 14.99
C LEU A 138 0.24 -20.18 15.54
N GLU A 139 1.42 -20.79 15.45
CA GLU A 139 1.68 -22.14 15.98
C GLU A 139 1.64 -22.20 17.51
N GLU A 140 2.12 -21.17 18.20
CA GLU A 140 2.09 -21.08 19.66
C GLU A 140 0.69 -20.74 20.21
N MET A 141 -0.17 -20.18 19.37
CA MET A 141 -1.48 -19.69 19.78
C MET A 141 -2.49 -20.84 19.89
N PRO A 142 -3.36 -20.87 20.93
CA PRO A 142 -4.43 -21.85 20.99
C PRO A 142 -5.35 -21.74 19.77
N GLU A 143 -5.80 -22.87 19.23
CA GLU A 143 -6.54 -22.97 17.95
C GLU A 143 -7.72 -21.98 17.85
N MET A 144 -8.47 -21.81 18.96
CA MET A 144 -9.58 -20.85 19.02
C MET A 144 -9.13 -19.41 18.72
N PHE A 145 -7.99 -18.99 19.29
CA PHE A 145 -7.45 -17.65 19.08
C PHE A 145 -6.85 -17.51 17.68
N ALA A 146 -6.13 -18.52 17.19
CA ALA A 146 -5.56 -18.51 15.85
C ALA A 146 -6.65 -18.25 14.78
N ARG A 147 -7.82 -18.89 14.94
CA ARG A 147 -9.00 -18.75 14.06
C ARG A 147 -9.65 -17.35 14.05
N ILE A 148 -9.43 -16.53 15.08
CA ILE A 148 -10.03 -15.18 15.17
C ILE A 148 -9.03 -14.06 14.91
N THR A 149 -7.74 -14.36 14.79
CA THR A 149 -6.74 -13.36 14.40
C THR A 149 -6.77 -13.12 12.89
N SER A 150 -6.23 -11.98 12.45
CA SER A 150 -6.02 -11.70 11.04
C SER A 150 -4.62 -12.06 10.54
N TYR A 151 -3.77 -12.69 11.37
CA TYR A 151 -2.35 -12.94 11.04
C TYR A 151 -2.18 -13.73 9.77
N ASP A 152 -3.06 -14.70 9.58
CA ASP A 152 -3.16 -15.48 8.36
C ASP A 152 -3.13 -14.61 7.10
N HIS A 153 -3.89 -13.52 7.03
CA HIS A 153 -3.92 -12.66 5.84
C HIS A 153 -2.55 -12.10 5.46
N TRP A 154 -1.69 -11.87 6.45
CA TRP A 154 -0.41 -11.18 6.28
C TRP A 154 0.76 -12.13 5.97
N VAL A 155 0.69 -13.37 6.44
CA VAL A 155 1.75 -14.38 6.26
C VAL A 155 2.00 -14.67 4.79
N ARG A 156 3.27 -14.54 4.36
CA ARG A 156 3.77 -14.82 3.00
C ARG A 156 2.91 -14.21 1.89
N SER A 157 2.33 -13.06 2.17
CA SER A 157 1.29 -12.45 1.36
C SER A 157 1.86 -11.52 0.29
N ALA A 158 1.05 -11.29 -0.75
CA ALA A 158 1.28 -10.29 -1.77
C ALA A 158 -0.03 -9.61 -2.11
N TYR A 159 -0.05 -8.28 -2.04
CA TYR A 159 -1.23 -7.45 -2.23
C TYR A 159 -1.06 -6.54 -3.43
N LEU A 160 -2.03 -6.51 -4.34
CA LEU A 160 -2.09 -5.48 -5.37
C LEU A 160 -2.82 -4.26 -4.80
N ILE A 161 -2.21 -3.08 -4.84
CA ILE A 161 -2.89 -1.82 -4.54
C ILE A 161 -3.94 -1.60 -5.63
N ALA A 162 -5.20 -1.77 -5.27
CA ALA A 162 -6.34 -1.67 -6.16
C ALA A 162 -6.76 -0.23 -6.35
N SER A 163 -6.69 0.57 -5.28
CA SER A 163 -6.99 2.00 -5.29
C SER A 163 -6.25 2.71 -4.16
N VAL A 164 -5.83 3.94 -4.44
CA VAL A 164 -5.44 4.93 -3.44
C VAL A 164 -6.36 6.14 -3.57
N THR A 165 -7.20 6.36 -2.56
CA THR A 165 -8.12 7.50 -2.54
C THR A 165 -7.59 8.55 -1.57
N GLU A 166 -7.50 9.79 -2.04
CA GLU A 166 -7.15 10.94 -1.19
C GLU A 166 -8.16 11.05 -0.05
N ASP A 167 -7.66 11.21 1.18
CA ASP A 167 -8.52 11.58 2.30
C ASP A 167 -8.75 13.08 2.24
N ASP A 168 -9.95 13.48 1.80
CA ASP A 168 -10.39 14.88 1.75
C ASP A 168 -10.76 15.42 3.14
N GLY A 169 -10.42 14.67 4.20
CA GLY A 169 -10.79 14.90 5.57
C GLY A 169 -12.25 14.53 5.83
N LYS A 170 -12.99 13.96 4.87
CA LYS A 170 -14.41 13.67 5.01
C LYS A 170 -14.68 12.18 5.15
N SER A 171 -15.45 11.82 6.16
CA SER A 171 -15.95 10.46 6.37
C SER A 171 -17.44 10.39 6.05
N LYS A 172 -17.80 9.53 5.09
CA LYS A 172 -19.20 9.21 4.80
C LYS A 172 -19.66 8.07 5.70
N VAL A 173 -20.78 8.27 6.39
CA VAL A 173 -21.39 7.29 7.29
C VAL A 173 -22.72 6.88 6.69
N GLN A 174 -22.78 5.64 6.22
CA GLN A 174 -24.03 5.01 5.80
C GLN A 174 -24.75 4.49 7.04
N LEU A 175 -26.00 4.89 7.22
CA LEU A 175 -26.86 4.49 8.33
C LEU A 175 -28.05 3.75 7.72
N ASP A 176 -28.05 2.43 7.85
CA ASP A 176 -28.96 1.55 7.12
C ASP A 176 -30.32 1.43 7.81
N ASP A 177 -30.35 1.59 9.14
CA ASP A 177 -31.57 1.52 9.93
C ASP A 177 -31.74 2.64 10.97
N ALA A 178 -32.93 2.69 11.58
CA ALA A 178 -33.28 3.71 12.56
C ALA A 178 -32.44 3.61 13.85
N ARG A 179 -31.99 2.40 14.24
CA ARG A 179 -31.18 2.20 15.45
C ARG A 179 -29.80 2.80 15.27
N GLU A 180 -29.18 2.60 14.12
CA GLU A 180 -27.89 3.20 13.77
C GLU A 180 -27.98 4.72 13.72
N LEU A 181 -29.04 5.26 13.11
CA LEU A 181 -29.26 6.71 13.04
C LEU A 181 -29.48 7.35 14.42
N ASP A 182 -30.24 6.71 15.30
CA ASP A 182 -30.45 7.20 16.66
C ASP A 182 -29.18 7.08 17.52
N ALA A 183 -28.43 5.98 17.37
CA ALA A 183 -27.12 5.82 18.02
C ALA A 183 -26.14 6.91 17.56
N PHE A 184 -26.11 7.23 16.27
CA PHE A 184 -25.30 8.30 15.72
C PHE A 184 -25.67 9.67 16.33
N ARG A 185 -26.96 10.02 16.36
CA ARG A 185 -27.47 11.26 16.97
C ARG A 185 -27.04 11.40 18.43
N SER A 186 -27.13 10.32 19.21
CA SER A 186 -26.78 10.33 20.64
C SER A 186 -25.29 10.55 20.93
N ARG A 187 -24.41 10.34 19.93
CA ARG A 187 -22.96 10.50 20.06
C ARG A 187 -22.46 11.89 19.68
N LEU A 188 -23.28 12.70 19.00
CA LEU A 188 -22.93 14.06 18.65
C LEU A 188 -23.07 14.99 19.87
N SER A 189 -22.15 15.93 19.98
CA SER A 189 -22.23 17.06 20.90
C SER A 189 -23.31 18.04 20.47
N GLU A 190 -23.59 19.04 21.32
CA GLU A 190 -24.47 20.17 20.99
C GLU A 190 -23.99 20.97 19.78
N THR A 191 -22.69 20.93 19.46
CA THR A 191 -22.08 21.58 18.29
C THR A 191 -22.06 20.69 17.04
N LEU A 192 -22.73 19.54 17.08
CA LEU A 192 -22.74 18.54 16.01
C LEU A 192 -21.34 18.00 15.71
N GLU A 193 -20.55 17.83 16.76
CA GLU A 193 -19.23 17.23 16.71
C GLU A 193 -19.23 15.90 17.44
N LEU A 194 -18.47 14.92 16.96
CA LEU A 194 -18.26 13.66 17.65
C LEU A 194 -16.77 13.34 17.73
N SER A 195 -16.35 12.78 18.85
CA SER A 195 -14.95 12.35 19.05
C SER A 195 -14.88 10.84 18.92
N VAL A 196 -14.14 10.35 17.93
CA VAL A 196 -13.91 8.92 17.73
C VAL A 196 -12.41 8.67 17.82
N ARG A 197 -12.00 7.89 18.82
CA ARG A 197 -10.59 7.49 19.03
C ARG A 197 -9.62 8.68 19.09
N GLY A 198 -10.05 9.80 19.69
CA GLY A 198 -9.25 11.02 19.85
C GLY A 198 -9.36 12.02 18.71
N THR A 199 -9.89 11.63 17.55
CA THR A 199 -10.13 12.54 16.42
C THR A 199 -11.51 13.18 16.55
N ARG A 200 -11.57 14.52 16.42
CA ARG A 200 -12.84 15.26 16.38
C ARG A 200 -13.33 15.35 14.95
N TYR A 201 -14.60 15.00 14.78
CA TYR A 201 -15.34 15.07 13.53
C TYR A 201 -16.50 16.03 13.68
N ARG A 202 -16.78 16.84 12.66
CA ARG A 202 -17.94 17.74 12.62
C ARG A 202 -18.88 17.32 11.50
N LEU A 203 -20.19 17.31 11.75
CA LEU A 203 -21.19 17.04 10.73
C LEU A 203 -21.22 18.13 9.66
N LEU A 204 -21.24 17.73 8.39
CA LEU A 204 -21.30 18.62 7.22
C LEU A 204 -22.70 18.67 6.60
N ALA A 205 -22.99 19.80 5.95
CA ALA A 205 -24.17 20.03 5.12
C ALA A 205 -24.02 19.36 3.73
N GLU A 206 -23.73 18.06 3.71
CA GLU A 206 -23.50 17.30 2.47
C GLU A 206 -24.34 16.01 2.47
N SER A 207 -24.46 15.39 1.29
CA SER A 207 -25.27 14.19 1.08
C SER A 207 -26.72 14.36 1.55
N ALA A 208 -27.21 13.61 2.55
CA ALA A 208 -28.59 13.74 3.03
C ALA A 208 -28.92 15.10 3.69
N LEU A 209 -27.92 15.95 3.95
CA LEU A 209 -28.06 17.30 4.50
C LEU A 209 -27.60 18.38 3.51
N GLU A 210 -27.49 18.06 2.22
CA GLU A 210 -27.07 19.00 1.20
C GLU A 210 -27.99 20.23 1.14
N GLY A 211 -27.39 21.42 1.13
CA GLY A 211 -28.10 22.70 1.08
C GLY A 211 -28.70 23.17 2.41
N VAL A 212 -28.50 22.45 3.51
CA VAL A 212 -28.93 22.88 4.85
C VAL A 212 -27.91 23.87 5.44
N GLU A 213 -28.37 25.02 5.90
CA GLU A 213 -27.49 25.99 6.57
C GLU A 213 -27.00 25.46 7.92
N GLN A 214 -25.80 25.88 8.34
CA GLN A 214 -25.12 25.35 9.53
C GLN A 214 -25.94 25.50 10.82
N GLU A 215 -26.76 26.54 10.93
CA GLU A 215 -27.65 26.79 12.07
C GLU A 215 -28.88 25.88 12.11
N HIS A 216 -29.26 25.26 10.99
CA HIS A 216 -30.41 24.36 10.87
C HIS A 216 -30.01 22.89 10.77
N LEU A 217 -28.70 22.61 10.82
CA LEU A 217 -28.18 21.27 10.63
C LEU A 217 -28.66 20.28 11.69
N GLY A 218 -28.79 20.74 12.95
CA GLY A 218 -29.26 19.89 14.07
C GLY A 218 -30.75 19.53 13.97
N SER A 219 -31.59 20.46 13.54
CA SER A 219 -33.02 20.20 13.34
C SER A 219 -33.25 19.31 12.12
N ALA A 220 -32.50 19.53 11.03
CA ALA A 220 -32.52 18.68 9.85
C ALA A 220 -32.07 17.25 10.17
N LEU A 221 -30.97 17.09 10.92
CA LEU A 221 -30.49 15.78 11.38
C LEU A 221 -31.56 15.03 12.19
N THR A 222 -32.29 15.74 13.06
CA THR A 222 -33.35 15.15 13.89
C THR A 222 -34.54 14.66 13.05
N ALA A 223 -34.81 15.31 11.92
CA ALA A 223 -35.92 14.96 11.03
C ALA A 223 -35.62 13.80 10.06
N LEU A 224 -34.34 13.43 9.88
CA LEU A 224 -33.93 12.37 8.95
C LEU A 224 -34.50 10.98 9.31
N ARG A 225 -34.66 10.13 8.30
CA ARG A 225 -35.04 8.72 8.42
C ARG A 225 -34.13 7.84 7.58
N ALA A 226 -33.63 6.75 8.16
CA ALA A 226 -32.80 5.75 7.47
C ALA A 226 -33.56 5.05 6.31
N PRO A 227 -32.87 4.52 5.29
CA PRO A 227 -31.41 4.55 5.10
C PRO A 227 -30.94 5.91 4.56
N ARG A 228 -29.85 6.45 5.13
CA ARG A 228 -29.25 7.73 4.72
C ARG A 228 -27.74 7.72 4.88
N GLU A 229 -27.09 8.47 4.00
CA GLU A 229 -25.67 8.78 4.10
C GLU A 229 -25.48 10.17 4.70
N LEU A 230 -24.61 10.28 5.71
CA LEU A 230 -24.19 11.54 6.31
C LEU A 230 -22.68 11.73 6.10
N VAL A 231 -22.24 12.99 6.07
CA VAL A 231 -20.81 13.33 5.87
C VAL A 231 -20.28 14.06 7.09
N LEU A 232 -19.12 13.62 7.59
CA LEU A 232 -18.39 14.21 8.70
C LEU A 232 -17.05 14.75 8.20
N ALA A 233 -16.57 15.89 8.68
CA ALA A 233 -15.21 16.36 8.43
C ALA A 233 -14.32 16.23 9.67
N SER A 234 -13.13 15.67 9.51
CA SER A 234 -12.05 15.74 10.49
C SER A 234 -11.33 17.09 10.39
N GLY A 235 -10.74 17.55 11.50
CA GLY A 235 -10.08 18.85 11.57
C GLY A 235 -8.67 18.92 10.95
N HIS A 236 -8.23 17.95 10.13
CA HIS A 236 -6.89 17.95 9.56
C HIS A 236 -6.73 18.98 8.44
N ALA A 237 -5.52 19.53 8.30
CA ALA A 237 -5.20 20.54 7.30
C ALA A 237 -5.24 19.92 5.88
N ALA A 238 -6.03 20.52 4.98
CA ALA A 238 -6.10 20.13 3.59
C ALA A 238 -4.69 20.12 2.94
N GLY A 239 -4.29 18.99 2.35
CA GLY A 239 -3.02 18.82 1.63
C GLY A 239 -2.00 17.86 2.24
N ASP A 240 -2.25 17.26 3.41
CA ASP A 240 -1.47 16.12 3.93
C ASP A 240 -2.09 14.81 3.43
N CYS A 241 -1.37 14.08 2.58
CA CYS A 241 -1.82 12.77 2.07
C CYS A 241 -1.66 11.64 3.10
N GLY A 242 -1.27 11.97 4.33
CA GLY A 242 -1.07 11.05 5.43
C GLY A 242 -2.24 10.12 5.74
N ASP A 243 -3.47 10.59 5.51
CA ASP A 243 -4.67 9.81 5.78
C ASP A 243 -5.27 9.14 4.54
N ASP A 244 -4.67 9.32 3.35
CA ASP A 244 -5.06 8.63 2.10
C ASP A 244 -5.37 7.15 2.37
N HIS A 245 -6.49 6.67 1.85
CA HIS A 245 -6.89 5.29 2.02
C HIS A 245 -6.27 4.43 0.92
N VAL A 246 -5.38 3.53 1.34
CA VAL A 246 -4.77 2.52 0.49
C VAL A 246 -5.56 1.23 0.63
N CYS A 247 -6.25 0.83 -0.44
CA CYS A 247 -6.97 -0.44 -0.51
C CYS A 247 -6.22 -1.41 -1.42
N ALA A 248 -5.96 -2.61 -0.93
CA ALA A 248 -5.23 -3.63 -1.65
C ALA A 248 -5.85 -5.02 -1.50
N VAL A 249 -5.69 -5.86 -2.52
CA VAL A 249 -6.25 -7.22 -2.55
C VAL A 249 -5.18 -8.29 -2.62
N ASN A 250 -5.32 -9.33 -1.80
CA ASN A 250 -4.36 -10.42 -1.69
C ASN A 250 -4.38 -11.33 -2.93
N LEU A 251 -3.29 -11.33 -3.68
CA LEU A 251 -3.09 -12.10 -4.90
C LEU A 251 -2.73 -13.58 -4.64
N MET A 252 -2.58 -14.02 -3.39
CA MET A 252 -1.97 -15.30 -3.05
C MET A 252 -2.96 -16.35 -2.54
N ARG A 253 -4.19 -15.96 -2.23
CA ARG A 253 -5.16 -16.82 -1.53
C ARG A 253 -6.43 -17.03 -2.35
N PRO A 254 -6.43 -17.95 -3.35
CA PRO A 254 -7.68 -18.45 -3.90
C PRO A 254 -8.58 -18.98 -2.77
N CYS A 255 -9.89 -18.76 -2.88
CA CYS A 255 -10.84 -19.29 -1.89
C CYS A 255 -10.77 -20.82 -1.88
N ALA A 256 -10.49 -21.39 -0.71
CA ALA A 256 -10.71 -22.80 -0.46
C ALA A 256 -12.15 -23.01 0.00
N TYR A 257 -12.73 -24.16 -0.31
CA TYR A 257 -14.09 -24.49 0.08
C TYR A 257 -14.07 -25.61 1.13
N GLY A 258 -14.31 -25.22 2.39
CA GLY A 258 -14.37 -26.10 3.54
C GLY A 258 -15.11 -25.40 4.70
N PRO A 259 -15.57 -26.15 5.72
CA PRO A 259 -16.37 -25.59 6.82
C PRO A 259 -15.66 -24.48 7.62
N ASP A 260 -14.32 -24.49 7.63
CA ASP A 260 -13.47 -23.51 8.33
C ASP A 260 -12.58 -22.68 7.36
N ALA A 261 -12.84 -22.75 6.04
CA ALA A 261 -12.00 -22.04 5.08
C ALA A 261 -12.33 -20.53 5.06
N PRO A 262 -11.32 -19.64 5.01
CA PRO A 262 -11.55 -18.21 4.95
C PRO A 262 -12.21 -17.80 3.62
N GLY A 263 -13.05 -16.77 3.68
CA GLY A 263 -13.81 -16.26 2.53
C GLY A 263 -15.28 -16.73 2.49
N PRO A 264 -15.94 -16.61 1.32
CA PRO A 264 -17.34 -16.97 1.18
C PRO A 264 -17.54 -18.48 1.11
N SER A 265 -18.75 -18.93 1.46
CA SER A 265 -19.17 -20.29 1.12
C SER A 265 -19.34 -20.45 -0.39
N VAL A 266 -19.27 -21.70 -0.89
CA VAL A 266 -19.54 -22.03 -2.30
C VAL A 266 -20.89 -21.47 -2.77
N GLN A 267 -21.90 -21.54 -1.90
CA GLN A 267 -23.25 -21.07 -2.20
C GLN A 267 -23.29 -19.55 -2.38
N VAL A 268 -22.62 -18.81 -1.49
CA VAL A 268 -22.51 -17.34 -1.58
C VAL A 268 -21.77 -16.94 -2.85
N ALA A 269 -20.63 -17.59 -3.14
CA ALA A 269 -19.85 -17.31 -4.35
C ALA A 269 -20.65 -17.60 -5.64
N THR A 270 -21.31 -18.76 -5.71
CA THR A 270 -22.15 -19.15 -6.85
C THR A 270 -23.32 -18.18 -7.04
N SER A 271 -23.98 -17.78 -5.95
CA SER A 271 -25.07 -16.81 -5.98
C SER A 271 -24.60 -15.44 -6.49
N ALA A 272 -23.45 -14.96 -6.05
CA ALA A 272 -22.87 -13.70 -6.50
C ALA A 272 -22.55 -13.71 -8.01
N VAL A 273 -21.98 -14.81 -8.53
CA VAL A 273 -21.76 -14.98 -9.98
C VAL A 273 -23.07 -14.96 -10.74
N ARG A 274 -24.08 -15.72 -10.31
CA ARG A 274 -25.40 -15.74 -10.96
C ARG A 274 -26.04 -14.35 -11.00
N GLN A 275 -26.03 -13.62 -9.89
CA GLN A 275 -26.57 -12.26 -9.82
C GLN A 275 -25.81 -11.30 -10.74
N ALA A 276 -24.48 -11.43 -10.82
CA ALA A 276 -23.66 -10.62 -11.71
C ALA A 276 -23.95 -10.92 -13.19
N VAL A 277 -24.15 -12.19 -13.55
CA VAL A 277 -24.59 -12.60 -14.90
C VAL A 277 -25.97 -12.04 -15.23
N ASP A 278 -26.93 -12.14 -14.30
CA ASP A 278 -28.28 -11.58 -14.45
C ASP A 278 -28.21 -10.06 -14.72
N ALA A 279 -27.39 -9.34 -13.95
CA ALA A 279 -27.18 -7.90 -14.11
C ALA A 279 -26.52 -7.54 -15.44
N ALA A 280 -25.48 -8.27 -15.85
CA ALA A 280 -24.79 -8.05 -17.13
C ALA A 280 -25.71 -8.32 -18.34
N ALA A 281 -26.47 -9.43 -18.32
CA ALA A 281 -27.42 -9.78 -19.37
C ALA A 281 -28.58 -8.77 -19.48
N SER A 282 -29.03 -8.23 -18.35
CA SER A 282 -30.03 -7.16 -18.29
C SER A 282 -29.55 -5.87 -18.97
N ARG A 283 -28.29 -5.48 -18.74
CA ARG A 283 -27.67 -4.29 -19.35
C ARG A 283 -27.42 -4.45 -20.85
N TRP A 284 -27.20 -5.69 -21.31
CA TRP A 284 -26.90 -6.01 -22.71
C TRP A 284 -27.87 -7.04 -23.32
N PRO A 285 -29.15 -6.70 -23.54
CA PRO A 285 -30.16 -7.67 -24.01
C PRO A 285 -29.88 -8.29 -25.39
N ALA A 286 -29.04 -7.65 -26.20
CA ALA A 286 -28.62 -8.15 -27.51
C ALA A 286 -27.49 -9.20 -27.44
N VAL A 287 -26.89 -9.42 -26.27
CA VAL A 287 -25.81 -10.39 -26.05
C VAL A 287 -26.41 -11.61 -25.34
N SER A 288 -26.19 -12.81 -25.88
CA SER A 288 -26.63 -14.05 -25.22
C SER A 288 -26.08 -14.13 -23.80
N ARG A 289 -26.95 -14.51 -22.85
CA ARG A 289 -26.60 -14.72 -21.44
C ARG A 289 -25.39 -15.65 -21.28
N GLU A 290 -25.33 -16.71 -22.08
CA GLU A 290 -24.27 -17.72 -22.06
C GLU A 290 -22.88 -17.09 -22.17
N VAL A 291 -22.75 -15.96 -22.86
CA VAL A 291 -21.47 -15.25 -23.05
C VAL A 291 -20.85 -14.84 -21.72
N PHE A 292 -21.68 -14.42 -20.77
CA PHE A 292 -21.25 -14.05 -19.43
C PHE A 292 -21.04 -15.29 -18.54
N GLU A 293 -21.81 -16.35 -18.75
CA GLU A 293 -21.67 -17.63 -18.03
C GLU A 293 -20.37 -18.38 -18.40
N HIS A 294 -19.86 -18.19 -19.61
CA HIS A 294 -18.58 -18.76 -20.06
C HIS A 294 -17.34 -18.02 -19.53
N VAL A 295 -17.52 -16.90 -18.80
CA VAL A 295 -16.40 -16.20 -18.16
C VAL A 295 -16.00 -16.94 -16.89
N HIS A 296 -14.76 -17.41 -16.81
CA HIS A 296 -14.21 -18.04 -15.62
C HIS A 296 -14.03 -17.01 -14.49
N VAL A 297 -14.66 -17.23 -13.34
CA VAL A 297 -14.52 -16.39 -12.16
C VAL A 297 -13.69 -17.12 -11.11
N ALA A 298 -12.46 -16.68 -10.91
CA ALA A 298 -11.58 -17.17 -9.86
C ALA A 298 -11.80 -16.34 -8.59
N HIS A 299 -12.25 -16.96 -7.51
CA HIS A 299 -12.50 -16.28 -6.24
C HIS A 299 -11.26 -16.28 -5.35
N TYR A 300 -10.96 -15.13 -4.73
CA TYR A 300 -9.83 -14.94 -3.83
C TYR A 300 -10.28 -14.31 -2.52
N VAL A 301 -9.65 -14.70 -1.42
CA VAL A 301 -9.73 -13.99 -0.13
C VAL A 301 -8.84 -12.76 -0.24
N GLY A 302 -9.43 -11.58 -0.38
CA GLY A 302 -8.70 -10.35 -0.68
C GLY A 302 -8.10 -9.66 0.54
N GLY A 303 -8.63 -9.89 1.75
CA GLY A 303 -8.10 -9.35 2.99
C GLY A 303 -9.11 -9.46 4.15
N PRO A 304 -8.77 -8.92 5.33
CA PRO A 304 -9.58 -9.07 6.54
C PRO A 304 -10.77 -8.08 6.63
N CYS A 305 -10.87 -7.10 5.74
CA CYS A 305 -12.01 -6.18 5.70
C CYS A 305 -13.07 -6.72 4.75
N ASP A 306 -14.36 -6.61 5.10
CA ASP A 306 -15.49 -6.95 4.23
C ASP A 306 -15.43 -8.36 3.59
N GLU A 307 -14.95 -9.37 4.34
CA GLU A 307 -14.66 -10.74 3.86
C GLU A 307 -15.82 -11.45 3.13
N GLN A 308 -17.06 -11.02 3.34
CA GLN A 308 -18.26 -11.61 2.72
C GLN A 308 -18.78 -10.82 1.51
N LYS A 309 -18.03 -9.83 1.02
CA LYS A 309 -18.39 -8.99 -0.12
C LYS A 309 -17.28 -8.98 -1.16
N ILE A 310 -17.65 -9.08 -2.44
CA ILE A 310 -16.72 -8.78 -3.53
C ILE A 310 -16.50 -7.27 -3.56
N VAL A 311 -15.30 -6.83 -3.20
CA VAL A 311 -14.93 -5.40 -3.14
C VAL A 311 -14.15 -4.95 -4.37
N THR A 312 -13.52 -5.88 -5.08
CA THR A 312 -12.71 -5.60 -6.26
C THR A 312 -12.65 -6.81 -7.16
N CYS A 313 -12.62 -6.57 -8.46
CA CYS A 313 -12.37 -7.55 -9.51
C CYS A 313 -11.17 -7.12 -10.35
N ILE A 314 -10.34 -8.08 -10.75
CA ILE A 314 -9.25 -7.86 -11.71
C ILE A 314 -9.56 -8.60 -12.99
N VAL A 315 -9.52 -7.89 -14.12
CA VAL A 315 -9.70 -8.45 -15.46
C VAL A 315 -8.40 -8.37 -16.25
N PRO A 316 -7.76 -9.51 -16.60
CA PRO A 316 -6.59 -9.54 -17.49
C PRO A 316 -6.84 -8.83 -18.83
N GLY A 317 -5.81 -8.17 -19.35
CA GLY A 317 -5.83 -7.36 -20.57
C GLY A 317 -5.78 -5.84 -20.30
N GLY A 318 -5.92 -5.03 -21.34
CA GLY A 318 -5.79 -3.56 -21.23
C GLY A 318 -4.34 -3.07 -21.22
N GLN A 319 -4.13 -1.76 -21.05
CA GLN A 319 -2.84 -1.12 -21.30
C GLN A 319 -1.72 -1.64 -20.40
N ARG A 320 -1.97 -1.73 -19.08
CA ARG A 320 -1.02 -2.28 -18.08
C ARG A 320 -0.96 -3.81 -18.07
N GLY A 321 -1.87 -4.47 -18.79
CA GLY A 321 -2.04 -5.92 -18.79
C GLY A 321 -3.12 -6.43 -17.83
N TRP A 322 -3.69 -5.58 -16.98
CA TRP A 322 -4.94 -5.86 -16.27
C TRP A 322 -5.77 -4.58 -16.10
N SER A 323 -6.99 -4.73 -15.59
CA SER A 323 -7.84 -3.64 -15.16
C SER A 323 -8.51 -3.97 -13.84
N VAL A 324 -8.56 -2.99 -12.95
CA VAL A 324 -9.28 -3.05 -11.67
C VAL A 324 -10.71 -2.59 -11.93
N VAL A 325 -11.70 -3.33 -11.43
CA VAL A 325 -13.13 -3.08 -11.62
C VAL A 325 -13.84 -3.32 -10.29
N GLU A 326 -14.68 -2.39 -9.86
CA GLU A 326 -15.27 -2.43 -8.51
C GLU A 326 -16.29 -3.56 -8.31
N ASN A 327 -17.06 -3.91 -9.35
CA ASN A 327 -18.14 -4.90 -9.24
C ASN A 327 -18.04 -6.02 -10.27
N LEU A 328 -18.51 -7.21 -9.88
CA LEU A 328 -18.40 -8.43 -10.67
C LEU A 328 -19.15 -8.34 -12.00
N ALA A 329 -20.35 -7.76 -12.05
CA ALA A 329 -21.12 -7.64 -13.30
C ALA A 329 -20.34 -6.87 -14.37
N SER A 330 -19.77 -5.72 -14.01
CA SER A 330 -18.97 -4.91 -14.93
C SER A 330 -17.66 -5.60 -15.31
N ALA A 331 -17.09 -6.41 -14.41
CA ALA A 331 -15.92 -7.22 -14.70
C ALA A 331 -16.23 -8.35 -15.71
N LEU A 332 -17.37 -9.03 -15.57
CA LEU A 332 -17.86 -10.02 -16.53
C LEU A 332 -18.08 -9.39 -17.91
N GLU A 333 -18.72 -8.23 -17.96
CA GLU A 333 -18.92 -7.46 -19.20
C GLU A 333 -17.58 -7.13 -19.88
N LEU A 334 -16.60 -6.63 -19.10
CA LEU A 334 -15.28 -6.30 -19.61
C LEU A 334 -14.53 -7.52 -20.14
N ALA A 335 -14.56 -8.63 -19.40
CA ALA A 335 -13.89 -9.87 -19.78
C ALA A 335 -14.50 -10.47 -21.05
N ALA A 336 -15.84 -10.56 -21.11
CA ALA A 336 -16.58 -11.06 -22.27
C ALA A 336 -16.31 -10.21 -23.52
N ARG A 337 -16.33 -8.88 -23.38
CA ARG A 337 -16.03 -7.96 -24.49
C ARG A 337 -14.61 -8.16 -25.02
N ARG A 338 -13.61 -8.34 -24.13
CA ARG A 338 -12.21 -8.58 -24.53
C ARG A 338 -12.06 -9.90 -25.27
N ALA A 339 -12.64 -10.98 -24.75
CA ALA A 339 -12.55 -12.29 -25.38
C ALA A 339 -13.16 -12.31 -26.79
N ARG A 340 -14.25 -11.55 -27.01
CA ARG A 340 -14.90 -11.39 -28.32
C ARG A 340 -14.13 -10.54 -29.33
N ALA A 341 -13.21 -9.68 -28.86
CA ALA A 341 -12.41 -8.83 -29.73
C ALA A 341 -11.25 -9.57 -30.43
N GLY A 342 -11.13 -10.90 -30.25
CA GLY A 342 -10.19 -11.74 -31.00
C GLY A 342 -10.88 -12.53 -32.11
N ASP A 343 -10.30 -12.54 -33.33
CA ASP A 343 -10.80 -13.34 -34.46
C ASP A 343 -9.80 -14.39 -35.01
N GLY A 344 -8.63 -14.60 -34.38
CA GLY A 344 -7.54 -15.38 -34.98
C GLY A 344 -7.25 -16.74 -34.32
N THR A 345 -7.98 -17.78 -34.76
CA THR A 345 -7.78 -19.26 -34.68
C THR A 345 -6.91 -19.87 -33.54
N ASN A 346 -7.39 -20.97 -32.93
CA ASN A 346 -6.87 -21.70 -31.75
C ASN A 346 -7.35 -21.25 -30.34
N GLY A 347 -8.53 -20.63 -30.22
CA GLY A 347 -9.12 -20.38 -28.89
C GLY A 347 -8.36 -19.35 -28.04
N ILE A 348 -7.60 -18.45 -28.67
CA ILE A 348 -6.90 -17.33 -28.00
C ILE A 348 -7.78 -16.07 -28.14
N GLY A 349 -8.02 -15.37 -27.04
CA GLY A 349 -8.73 -14.09 -27.01
C GLY A 349 -7.92 -13.00 -26.34
N ALA A 350 -8.35 -11.74 -26.46
CA ALA A 350 -7.75 -10.68 -25.63
C ALA A 350 -8.06 -10.95 -24.15
N GLY A 351 -7.07 -10.77 -23.29
CA GLY A 351 -7.08 -11.18 -21.89
C GLY A 351 -6.58 -12.60 -21.64
N SER A 352 -6.39 -13.44 -22.67
CA SER A 352 -5.82 -14.78 -22.49
C SER A 352 -4.40 -14.69 -21.92
N SER A 353 -4.13 -15.51 -20.91
CA SER A 353 -2.80 -15.71 -20.34
C SER A 353 -2.05 -16.72 -21.21
N VAL A 354 -0.85 -16.39 -21.67
CA VAL A 354 -0.11 -17.19 -22.65
C VAL A 354 1.35 -17.36 -22.27
N ARG A 355 1.94 -18.49 -22.65
CA ARG A 355 3.40 -18.71 -22.64
C ARG A 355 3.92 -18.64 -24.07
N ILE A 356 4.99 -17.88 -24.27
CA ILE A 356 5.68 -17.76 -25.55
C ILE A 356 6.62 -18.95 -25.74
N HIS A 357 6.65 -19.52 -26.93
CA HIS A 357 7.57 -20.61 -27.26
C HIS A 357 7.96 -20.62 -28.74
N SER A 358 9.01 -21.39 -29.06
CA SER A 358 9.45 -21.67 -30.43
C SER A 358 9.78 -20.44 -31.29
N LEU A 359 10.07 -19.28 -30.69
CA LEU A 359 10.60 -18.12 -31.41
C LEU A 359 12.05 -18.39 -31.83
N LYS A 360 12.35 -18.12 -33.11
CA LYS A 360 13.70 -18.31 -33.68
C LYS A 360 14.57 -17.05 -33.59
N SER A 361 13.98 -15.87 -33.69
CA SER A 361 14.70 -14.59 -33.72
C SER A 361 14.78 -13.88 -32.36
N ALA A 362 13.95 -14.27 -31.39
CA ALA A 362 13.91 -13.74 -30.04
C ALA A 362 13.77 -14.91 -29.07
N THR A 363 14.80 -15.77 -29.05
CA THR A 363 14.82 -17.02 -28.28
C THR A 363 14.80 -16.79 -26.78
N ASP A 364 15.29 -15.63 -26.35
CA ASP A 364 15.27 -15.11 -24.98
C ASP A 364 13.85 -14.92 -24.42
N LEU A 365 12.85 -14.75 -25.29
CA LEU A 365 11.45 -14.61 -24.88
C LEU A 365 10.72 -15.95 -24.73
N ASN A 366 11.33 -17.06 -25.17
CA ASN A 366 10.71 -18.38 -25.02
C ASN A 366 10.68 -18.78 -23.54
N GLY A 367 9.54 -19.31 -23.10
CA GLY A 367 9.27 -19.64 -21.70
C GLY A 367 8.63 -18.49 -20.91
N LEU A 368 8.73 -17.24 -21.38
CA LEU A 368 8.09 -16.10 -20.73
C LEU A 368 6.57 -16.16 -20.84
N VAL A 369 5.91 -15.72 -19.78
CA VAL A 369 4.46 -15.62 -19.68
C VAL A 369 4.02 -14.18 -19.93
N GLY A 370 2.89 -14.01 -20.61
CA GLY A 370 2.30 -12.71 -20.90
C GLY A 370 0.79 -12.75 -21.09
N ILE A 371 0.22 -11.61 -21.48
CA ILE A 371 -1.22 -11.44 -21.70
C ILE A 371 -1.47 -10.95 -23.12
N CYS A 372 -2.36 -11.61 -23.85
CA CYS A 372 -2.82 -11.15 -25.15
C CYS A 372 -3.65 -9.86 -24.98
N ILE A 373 -3.25 -8.77 -25.65
CA ILE A 373 -3.90 -7.46 -25.54
C ILE A 373 -4.83 -7.20 -26.72
N ALA A 374 -4.34 -7.42 -27.94
CA ALA A 374 -5.07 -7.16 -29.18
C ALA A 374 -4.51 -8.04 -30.30
N TYR A 375 -5.37 -8.41 -31.25
CA TYR A 375 -4.96 -9.16 -32.44
C TYR A 375 -4.77 -8.21 -33.62
N ASP A 376 -3.63 -8.32 -34.29
CA ASP A 376 -3.35 -7.65 -35.55
C ASP A 376 -3.66 -8.62 -36.69
N SER A 377 -4.86 -8.50 -37.27
CA SER A 377 -5.33 -9.34 -38.36
C SER A 377 -4.52 -9.18 -39.64
N SER A 378 -3.92 -8.01 -39.87
CA SER A 378 -3.05 -7.76 -41.03
C SER A 378 -1.74 -8.52 -40.92
N ALA A 379 -1.20 -8.66 -39.70
CA ALA A 379 0.06 -9.34 -39.44
C ALA A 379 -0.11 -10.81 -39.05
N GLY A 380 -1.33 -11.24 -38.73
CA GLY A 380 -1.64 -12.57 -38.18
C GLY A 380 -0.98 -12.79 -36.81
N ARG A 381 -0.89 -11.76 -35.97
CA ARG A 381 -0.12 -11.78 -34.71
C ARG A 381 -0.88 -11.14 -33.55
N TRP A 382 -0.74 -11.75 -32.39
CA TRP A 382 -1.16 -11.16 -31.12
C TRP A 382 -0.11 -10.19 -30.59
N LEU A 383 -0.56 -9.02 -30.14
CA LEU A 383 0.23 -8.17 -29.26
C LEU A 383 0.15 -8.74 -27.84
N VAL A 384 1.25 -9.31 -27.38
CA VAL A 384 1.39 -9.88 -26.03
C VAL A 384 2.10 -8.88 -25.14
N ARG A 385 1.51 -8.56 -23.98
CA ARG A 385 2.15 -7.78 -22.91
C ARG A 385 3.05 -8.71 -22.09
N LEU A 386 4.32 -8.32 -21.95
CA LEU A 386 5.36 -9.07 -21.25
C LEU A 386 5.56 -8.58 -19.80
N PRO A 387 6.29 -9.33 -18.95
CA PRO A 387 6.53 -8.98 -17.54
C PRO A 387 7.29 -7.66 -17.34
N ASN A 388 8.15 -7.29 -18.30
CA ASN A 388 8.84 -6.00 -18.29
C ASN A 388 7.96 -4.83 -18.76
N GLY A 389 6.66 -5.06 -18.98
CA GLY A 389 5.72 -4.05 -19.47
C GLY A 389 5.79 -3.81 -20.98
N SER A 390 6.75 -4.38 -21.71
CA SER A 390 6.85 -4.22 -23.17
C SER A 390 5.79 -5.04 -23.91
N GLY A 391 5.53 -4.69 -25.17
CA GLY A 391 4.63 -5.43 -26.05
C GLY A 391 5.40 -6.16 -27.14
N LYS A 392 5.11 -7.44 -27.36
CA LYS A 392 5.69 -8.23 -28.46
C LYS A 392 4.59 -8.76 -29.38
N ARG A 393 4.78 -8.62 -30.68
CA ARG A 393 3.91 -9.24 -31.69
C ARG A 393 4.34 -10.69 -31.90
N VAL A 394 3.46 -11.64 -31.57
CA VAL A 394 3.73 -13.08 -31.60
C VAL A 394 2.64 -13.80 -32.38
N LYS A 395 3.01 -14.78 -33.21
CA LYS A 395 2.03 -15.58 -33.95
C LYS A 395 1.30 -16.56 -33.01
N CYS A 396 0.08 -16.97 -33.35
CA CYS A 396 -0.68 -17.95 -32.57
C CYS A 396 0.09 -19.28 -32.38
N GLU A 397 0.83 -19.75 -33.40
CA GLU A 397 1.65 -20.99 -33.34
C GLU A 397 2.81 -20.96 -32.32
N ASN A 398 3.14 -19.76 -31.83
CA ASN A 398 4.20 -19.51 -30.85
C ASN A 398 3.63 -19.19 -29.46
N LEU A 399 2.34 -19.39 -29.25
CA LEU A 399 1.64 -19.11 -28.00
C LEU A 399 0.93 -20.36 -27.52
N THR A 400 1.10 -20.68 -26.25
CA THR A 400 0.26 -21.65 -25.55
C THR A 400 -0.57 -20.96 -24.49
N VAL A 401 -1.88 -21.21 -24.48
CA VAL A 401 -2.79 -20.69 -23.45
C VAL A 401 -2.53 -21.39 -22.12
N LEU A 402 -2.48 -20.62 -21.05
CA LEU A 402 -2.36 -21.10 -19.69
C LEU A 402 -3.74 -21.19 -19.05
N VAL A 403 -4.01 -22.33 -18.41
CA VAL A 403 -5.26 -22.62 -17.69
C VAL A 403 -4.98 -22.97 -16.22
N ASN A 404 -6.03 -23.13 -15.42
CA ASN A 404 -5.95 -23.55 -14.01
C ASN A 404 -5.04 -22.65 -13.15
N LEU A 405 -5.03 -21.35 -13.46
CA LEU A 405 -4.14 -20.34 -12.86
C LEU A 405 -4.53 -19.93 -11.41
N ASP A 406 -5.61 -20.48 -10.90
CA ASP A 406 -6.19 -20.27 -9.58
C ASP A 406 -6.15 -21.53 -8.71
N SER A 407 -5.60 -22.65 -9.22
CA SER A 407 -5.40 -23.84 -8.39
C SER A 407 -4.34 -23.59 -7.31
N PRO A 408 -4.65 -23.83 -6.02
CA PRO A 408 -3.70 -23.61 -4.92
C PRO A 408 -2.59 -24.68 -4.87
N THR A 409 -2.80 -25.84 -5.49
CA THR A 409 -1.83 -26.96 -5.53
C THR A 409 -0.95 -26.96 -6.78
N ALA A 410 -1.25 -26.13 -7.78
CA ALA A 410 -0.47 -26.07 -9.01
C ALA A 410 0.88 -25.35 -8.79
N GLU A 411 1.97 -25.99 -9.21
CA GLU A 411 3.31 -25.36 -9.18
C GLU A 411 3.55 -24.45 -10.38
N GLN A 412 2.93 -24.74 -11.52
CA GLN A 412 2.93 -23.94 -12.75
C GLN A 412 1.59 -24.12 -13.46
N GLY A 413 1.10 -23.08 -14.17
CA GLY A 413 -0.12 -23.20 -14.97
C GLY A 413 0.00 -24.31 -16.01
N GLU A 414 -1.02 -25.16 -16.11
CA GLU A 414 -1.05 -26.29 -17.02
C GLU A 414 -1.10 -25.81 -18.48
N VAL A 415 -0.42 -26.55 -19.34
CA VAL A 415 -0.28 -26.26 -20.77
C VAL A 415 -1.37 -27.02 -21.51
N HIS A 416 -2.31 -26.31 -22.12
CA HIS A 416 -3.19 -26.95 -23.09
C HIS A 416 -2.45 -27.07 -24.43
N ALA A 417 -1.88 -28.24 -24.71
CA ALA A 417 -1.85 -28.72 -26.09
C ALA A 417 -3.26 -29.23 -26.40
N THR A 418 -3.83 -28.79 -27.52
CA THR A 418 -5.10 -29.27 -28.11
C THR A 418 -5.67 -30.54 -27.48
N GLN A 419 -6.84 -30.43 -26.82
CA GLN A 419 -7.64 -31.58 -26.40
C GLN A 419 -7.91 -32.47 -27.63
N GLU A 420 -7.71 -33.79 -27.50
CA GLU A 420 -7.81 -34.80 -28.58
C GLU A 420 -9.22 -34.96 -29.18
N ASN A 421 -10.21 -34.16 -28.79
CA ASN A 421 -11.59 -34.28 -29.25
C ASN A 421 -12.12 -32.95 -29.80
N GLY A 422 -11.72 -32.58 -31.03
CA GLY A 422 -12.49 -31.84 -32.05
C GLY A 422 -13.28 -30.54 -31.76
N GLU A 423 -13.53 -30.15 -30.51
CA GLU A 423 -14.23 -28.93 -30.12
C GLU A 423 -13.19 -27.90 -29.69
N ALA A 424 -13.15 -26.77 -30.39
CA ALA A 424 -12.27 -25.67 -30.04
C ALA A 424 -12.65 -25.16 -28.63
N ALA A 425 -11.77 -25.37 -27.66
CA ALA A 425 -11.93 -24.79 -26.33
C ALA A 425 -12.13 -23.27 -26.46
N SER A 426 -13.29 -22.79 -26.02
CA SER A 426 -13.63 -21.37 -26.04
C SER A 426 -12.55 -20.57 -25.31
N PRO A 427 -12.10 -19.41 -25.83
CA PRO A 427 -11.15 -18.56 -25.13
C PRO A 427 -11.73 -18.20 -23.76
N GLN A 428 -11.16 -18.77 -22.69
CA GLN A 428 -11.65 -18.56 -21.33
C GLN A 428 -11.32 -17.14 -20.90
N ALA A 429 -12.25 -16.22 -21.15
CA ALA A 429 -12.31 -14.94 -20.47
C ALA A 429 -12.23 -15.20 -18.96
N ARG A 430 -11.40 -14.45 -18.25
CA ARG A 430 -11.14 -14.68 -16.83
C ARG A 430 -11.35 -13.40 -16.02
N VAL A 431 -11.93 -13.54 -14.83
CA VAL A 431 -12.05 -12.50 -13.82
C VAL A 431 -11.50 -13.07 -12.51
N LEU A 432 -10.67 -12.30 -11.80
CA LEU A 432 -10.31 -12.60 -10.41
C LEU A 432 -11.22 -11.75 -9.53
N ALA A 433 -12.08 -12.37 -8.73
CA ALA A 433 -13.00 -11.70 -7.82
C ALA A 433 -12.49 -11.80 -6.38
N PHE A 434 -12.24 -10.66 -5.74
CA PHE A 434 -11.66 -10.58 -4.41
C PHE A 434 -12.75 -10.28 -3.36
N TRP A 435 -12.88 -11.21 -2.42
CA TRP A 435 -13.77 -11.12 -1.26
C TRP A 435 -13.02 -10.44 -0.12
N GLY A 436 -13.47 -9.24 0.22
CA GLY A 436 -12.75 -8.36 1.11
C GLY A 436 -11.44 -7.80 0.56
N ASP A 437 -10.81 -6.94 1.34
CA ASP A 437 -9.56 -6.25 1.03
C ASP A 437 -8.75 -5.97 2.31
N ALA A 438 -7.51 -5.54 2.12
CA ALA A 438 -6.70 -4.95 3.16
C ALA A 438 -6.67 -3.43 2.98
N ARG A 439 -6.89 -2.71 4.08
CA ARG A 439 -6.97 -1.25 4.10
C ARG A 439 -5.97 -0.68 5.10
N TRP A 440 -5.30 0.38 4.68
CA TRP A 440 -4.42 1.17 5.53
C TRP A 440 -4.63 2.66 5.23
N SER A 441 -4.39 3.52 6.22
CA SER A 441 -3.99 4.89 5.85
C SER A 441 -2.57 4.88 5.29
N ARG A 442 -2.23 5.82 4.41
CA ARG A 442 -0.87 5.96 3.86
C ARG A 442 0.18 6.03 4.96
N THR A 443 -0.07 6.81 6.01
CA THR A 443 0.83 6.92 7.16
C THR A 443 1.00 5.60 7.91
N GLN A 444 -0.09 4.84 8.12
CA GLN A 444 -0.01 3.53 8.78
C GLN A 444 0.85 2.58 7.95
N LEU A 445 0.61 2.49 6.64
CA LEU A 445 1.35 1.59 5.77
C LEU A 445 2.83 1.97 5.66
N LEU A 446 3.13 3.27 5.54
CA LEU A 446 4.52 3.76 5.59
C LEU A 446 5.22 3.37 6.89
N GLY A 447 4.52 3.43 8.02
CA GLY A 447 5.06 2.99 9.29
C GLY A 447 5.34 1.48 9.34
N GLU A 448 4.46 0.65 8.78
CA GLU A 448 4.72 -0.79 8.67
C GLU A 448 5.91 -1.11 7.74
N ILE A 449 6.06 -0.35 6.65
CA ILE A 449 7.22 -0.46 5.74
C ILE A 449 8.50 -0.01 6.47
N ALA A 450 8.46 1.07 7.24
CA ALA A 450 9.59 1.55 8.05
C ALA A 450 10.02 0.54 9.11
N ARG A 451 9.08 -0.25 9.66
CA ARG A 451 9.39 -1.39 10.54
C ARG A 451 10.08 -2.55 9.83
N GLY A 452 9.98 -2.62 8.51
CA GLY A 452 10.57 -3.68 7.69
C GLY A 452 9.59 -4.82 7.36
N HIS A 453 8.31 -4.71 7.74
CA HIS A 453 7.32 -5.77 7.54
C HIS A 453 6.97 -5.98 6.06
N TRP A 454 7.07 -4.92 5.26
CA TRP A 454 6.60 -4.90 3.87
C TRP A 454 7.66 -4.33 2.92
N GLY A 455 7.71 -4.90 1.73
CA GLY A 455 8.38 -4.33 0.57
C GLY A 455 7.38 -3.93 -0.52
N LEU A 456 7.81 -3.08 -1.44
CA LEU A 456 7.00 -2.60 -2.56
C LEU A 456 7.69 -2.80 -3.91
N CYS A 457 6.92 -3.10 -4.93
CA CYS A 457 7.39 -3.08 -6.32
C CYS A 457 6.29 -2.58 -7.27
N LYS A 458 6.66 -2.17 -8.49
CA LYS A 458 5.66 -2.00 -9.56
C LYS A 458 5.09 -3.37 -9.92
N GLY A 459 3.76 -3.44 -10.06
CA GLY A 459 3.09 -4.65 -10.52
C GLY A 459 3.41 -4.94 -11.98
N ASN A 460 3.40 -6.22 -12.34
CA ASN A 460 3.51 -6.66 -13.72
C ASN A 460 2.51 -7.78 -14.04
N VAL A 461 2.48 -8.22 -15.30
CA VAL A 461 1.50 -9.23 -15.73
C VAL A 461 1.63 -10.56 -15.00
N CYS A 462 2.85 -10.98 -14.61
CA CYS A 462 3.06 -12.22 -13.88
C CYS A 462 2.40 -12.23 -12.51
N ASP A 463 2.20 -11.06 -11.89
CA ASP A 463 1.48 -10.93 -10.62
C ASP A 463 0.00 -11.31 -10.75
N ILE A 464 -0.55 -11.30 -11.97
CA ILE A 464 -1.95 -11.62 -12.25
C ILE A 464 -2.13 -13.02 -12.87
N VAL A 465 -1.20 -13.42 -13.73
CA VAL A 465 -1.35 -14.63 -14.56
C VAL A 465 -0.52 -15.82 -14.13
N SER A 466 0.37 -15.66 -13.15
CA SER A 466 1.02 -16.82 -12.54
C SER A 466 0.08 -17.49 -11.55
N VAL A 467 0.31 -18.77 -11.28
CA VAL A 467 -0.32 -19.45 -10.13
C VAL A 467 0.14 -18.79 -8.82
N PRO A 468 -0.66 -18.84 -7.74
CA PRO A 468 -0.36 -18.12 -6.50
C PRO A 468 1.07 -18.28 -6.02
N ARG A 469 1.56 -19.51 -5.78
CA ARG A 469 2.94 -19.76 -5.31
C ARG A 469 4.03 -19.12 -6.18
N ALA A 470 3.83 -19.11 -7.50
CA ALA A 470 4.76 -18.50 -8.43
C ALA A 470 4.74 -16.96 -8.39
N ARG A 471 3.60 -16.33 -8.04
CA ARG A 471 3.53 -14.87 -7.83
C ARG A 471 4.47 -14.44 -6.71
N ARG A 472 4.46 -15.14 -5.57
CA ARG A 472 5.35 -14.84 -4.44
C ARG A 472 6.81 -14.91 -4.84
N ARG A 473 7.24 -16.02 -5.45
CA ARG A 473 8.62 -16.17 -5.92
C ARG A 473 8.99 -15.10 -6.94
N GLY A 474 8.05 -14.72 -7.81
CA GLY A 474 8.24 -13.65 -8.78
C GLY A 474 8.40 -12.25 -8.18
N LEU A 475 8.11 -12.05 -6.89
CA LEU A 475 8.35 -10.80 -6.18
C LEU A 475 9.77 -10.74 -5.57
N GLU A 476 10.39 -11.90 -5.32
CA GLU A 476 11.77 -11.96 -4.85
C GLU A 476 12.69 -11.21 -5.82
N GLY A 477 13.47 -10.27 -5.29
CA GLY A 477 14.35 -9.40 -6.10
C GLY A 477 13.68 -8.20 -6.76
N ARG A 478 12.35 -8.09 -6.77
CA ARG A 478 11.64 -6.87 -7.19
C ARG A 478 11.23 -5.97 -6.03
N LEU A 479 10.99 -6.56 -4.85
CA LEU A 479 10.57 -5.80 -3.66
C LEU A 479 11.70 -4.88 -3.18
N MET A 480 11.37 -3.60 -3.06
CA MET A 480 12.19 -2.60 -2.39
C MET A 480 11.70 -2.45 -0.95
N TYR A 481 12.62 -2.46 0.00
CA TYR A 481 12.36 -2.32 1.43
C TYR A 481 12.92 -1.00 1.95
N ALA A 482 12.35 -0.47 3.03
CA ALA A 482 12.90 0.70 3.69
C ALA A 482 14.34 0.42 4.17
N PRO A 483 15.23 1.42 4.11
CA PRO A 483 16.54 1.28 4.72
C PRO A 483 16.39 1.05 6.24
N PRO A 484 17.30 0.28 6.87
CA PRO A 484 17.28 0.10 8.31
C PRO A 484 17.30 1.44 9.03
N SER A 485 16.37 1.65 9.94
CA SER A 485 16.20 2.87 10.72
C SER A 485 15.83 2.55 12.15
N GLU A 486 15.67 3.58 13.00
CA GLU A 486 15.23 3.40 14.38
C GLU A 486 13.84 2.73 14.50
N MET A 487 13.01 2.79 13.45
CA MET A 487 11.71 2.11 13.36
C MET A 487 11.82 0.61 13.06
N THR A 488 12.90 0.16 12.42
CA THR A 488 13.04 -1.24 11.98
C THR A 488 13.06 -2.18 13.18
N GLU A 489 12.24 -3.24 13.17
CA GLU A 489 12.20 -4.19 14.29
C GLU A 489 13.54 -4.88 14.51
N GLU A 490 13.87 -5.16 15.77
CA GLU A 490 15.17 -5.68 16.17
C GLU A 490 15.46 -7.06 15.57
N SER A 491 14.46 -7.96 15.59
CA SER A 491 14.52 -9.29 14.94
C SER A 491 14.87 -9.19 13.45
N LEU A 492 14.30 -8.20 12.76
CA LEU A 492 14.56 -7.95 11.34
C LEU A 492 15.93 -7.33 11.10
N ARG A 493 16.42 -6.46 11.99
CA ARG A 493 17.78 -5.88 11.86
C ARG A 493 18.86 -6.95 11.97
N ASP A 494 18.71 -7.90 12.88
CA ASP A 494 19.69 -8.97 13.09
C ASP A 494 19.78 -9.89 11.87
N GLN A 495 18.63 -10.31 11.33
CA GLN A 495 18.61 -11.08 10.08
C GLN A 495 19.12 -10.28 8.87
N MET A 496 18.77 -8.98 8.75
CA MET A 496 19.29 -8.13 7.67
C MET A 496 20.82 -7.98 7.75
N ARG A 497 21.39 -7.92 8.95
CA ARG A 497 22.84 -7.89 9.16
C ARG A 497 23.46 -9.23 8.74
N GLU A 498 22.89 -10.34 9.17
CA GLU A 498 23.36 -11.68 8.82
C GLU A 498 23.31 -11.93 7.29
N VAL A 499 22.22 -11.58 6.63
CA VAL A 499 22.08 -11.70 5.16
C VAL A 499 23.09 -10.82 4.43
N ARG A 500 23.34 -9.59 4.91
CA ARG A 500 24.39 -8.71 4.34
C ARG A 500 25.78 -9.30 4.51
N GLU A 501 26.08 -9.88 5.67
CA GLU A 501 27.35 -10.56 5.92
C GLU A 501 27.54 -11.80 5.06
N VAL A 502 26.49 -12.60 4.86
CA VAL A 502 26.51 -13.78 3.98
C VAL A 502 26.68 -13.37 2.52
N ARG A 503 25.96 -12.34 2.05
CA ARG A 503 26.13 -11.79 0.69
C ARG A 503 27.52 -11.21 0.50
N GLY A 504 28.04 -10.48 1.49
CA GLY A 504 29.39 -9.93 1.46
C GLY A 504 30.45 -11.01 1.37
N ARG A 505 30.32 -12.09 2.16
CA ARG A 505 31.19 -13.28 2.07
C ARG A 505 31.15 -13.90 0.69
N ARG A 506 29.96 -14.16 0.14
CA ARG A 506 29.79 -14.77 -1.19
C ARG A 506 30.35 -13.90 -2.32
N LEU A 507 30.19 -12.58 -2.23
CA LEU A 507 30.80 -11.65 -3.20
C LEU A 507 32.33 -11.65 -3.09
N GLY A 508 32.87 -11.77 -1.88
CA GLY A 508 34.31 -11.95 -1.65
C GLY A 508 34.84 -13.26 -2.24
N GLU A 509 34.12 -14.36 -2.05
CA GLU A 509 34.46 -15.67 -2.63
C GLU A 509 34.45 -15.63 -4.17
N LEU A 510 33.42 -15.04 -4.79
CA LEU A 510 33.36 -14.88 -6.25
C LEU A 510 34.47 -13.97 -6.81
N ALA A 511 34.88 -12.95 -6.06
CA ALA A 511 36.00 -12.09 -6.44
C ALA A 511 37.34 -12.85 -6.38
N GLN A 512 37.54 -13.67 -5.34
CA GLN A 512 38.72 -14.54 -5.23
C GLN A 512 38.76 -15.59 -6.34
N GLU A 513 37.63 -16.25 -6.64
CA GLU A 513 37.54 -17.21 -7.75
C GLU A 513 37.87 -16.56 -9.10
N ALA A 514 37.46 -15.31 -9.32
CA ALA A 514 37.77 -14.56 -10.54
C ALA A 514 39.25 -14.16 -10.63
N GLU A 515 39.88 -13.78 -9.51
CA GLU A 515 41.31 -13.47 -9.44
C GLU A 515 42.17 -14.72 -9.64
N GLU A 516 41.78 -15.88 -9.08
CA GLU A 516 42.48 -17.16 -9.27
C GLU A 516 42.40 -17.65 -10.72
N GLN A 517 41.26 -17.44 -11.39
CA GLN A 517 41.11 -17.77 -12.82
C GLN A 517 41.99 -16.88 -13.71
N GLN A 518 42.12 -15.59 -13.40
CA GLN A 518 43.00 -14.67 -14.13
C GLN A 518 44.50 -14.94 -13.89
N GLN A 519 44.87 -15.60 -12.80
CA GLN A 519 46.27 -16.00 -12.53
C GLN A 519 46.64 -17.36 -13.14
N GLN A 520 45.66 -18.12 -13.63
CA GLN A 520 45.85 -19.42 -14.28
C GLN A 520 45.81 -19.36 -15.82
N GLU A 521 45.36 -18.24 -16.40
CA GLU A 521 45.49 -17.89 -17.83
C GLU A 521 46.79 -17.14 -18.12
#